data_AF-A0A497LJ01-F1
#
_entry.id   AF-A0A497LJ01-F1
#
_cell.length_a   1.000
_cell.length_b   1.000
_cell.length_c   1.000
_cell.angle_alpha   90.00
_cell.angle_beta   90.00
_cell.angle_gamma   90.00
#
_symmetry.space_group_name_H-M   'P 1'
#
loop_
_entity.id
_entity.type
_entity.pdbx_description
1 polymer ?
#
loop_
_entity_poly.entity_id
_entity_poly.type
_entity_poly.pdbx_seq_one_letter_code
_entity_poly.pdbx_strand_id
1 'polypeptide(L)'
;MNNHTNLLDEVFEKFVSTARIFRDREVLRHDYLPEKLPHREAQIKTLGETVAPVLKGARCSNVFIYGKTGTGKTAVTKYVLQHLEVKAKELGAPVKFCYVNCRLAGTEYRVFSVLCRNIGISVPFTGLSVGEVFNRFKNGLDVSKKLLIIVLDEIDALIKARGDTLLYELTRINETLRNSKVSLIGISNDLRLKEFLDPRVLSSLSEEEIVFRPYDASELKNILSERAKLAF
;
A
#
# COMPACT_ATOMS: atom_id res chain seq x y z
N MET A 1 -23.22 -50.50 14.30
CA MET A 1 -23.67 -49.71 13.15
C MET A 1 -23.73 -48.26 13.61
N ASN A 2 -22.80 -47.45 13.11
CA ASN A 2 -22.46 -46.12 13.61
C ASN A 2 -23.51 -45.08 13.19
N ASN A 3 -24.32 -44.63 14.14
CA ASN A 3 -25.05 -43.35 14.03
C ASN A 3 -24.26 -42.27 14.78
N HIS A 4 -23.15 -41.84 14.20
CA HIS A 4 -22.64 -40.51 14.48
C HIS A 4 -23.25 -39.59 13.42
N THR A 5 -24.48 -39.13 13.69
CA THR A 5 -25.01 -37.95 13.01
C THR A 5 -23.96 -36.87 13.20
N ASN A 6 -23.32 -36.46 12.10
CA ASN A 6 -22.14 -35.66 12.15
C ASN A 6 -22.54 -34.31 12.76
N LEU A 7 -22.01 -33.98 13.94
CA LEU A 7 -22.36 -32.76 14.68
C LEU A 7 -22.20 -31.50 13.81
N LEU A 8 -21.31 -31.57 12.81
CA LEU A 8 -21.09 -30.54 11.80
C LEU A 8 -22.27 -30.41 10.82
N ASP A 9 -22.93 -31.50 10.45
CA ASP A 9 -24.07 -31.47 9.53
C ASP A 9 -25.25 -30.72 10.17
N GLU A 10 -25.51 -30.94 11.47
CA GLU A 10 -26.53 -30.19 12.22
C GLU A 10 -26.20 -28.68 12.30
N VAL A 11 -24.93 -28.35 12.52
CA VAL A 11 -24.45 -26.95 12.52
C VAL A 11 -24.62 -26.30 11.15
N PHE A 12 -24.32 -27.02 10.07
CA PHE A 12 -24.44 -26.51 8.70
C PHE A 12 -25.89 -26.38 8.27
N GLU A 13 -26.75 -27.35 8.57
CA GLU A 13 -28.19 -27.28 8.29
C GLU A 13 -28.86 -26.14 9.07
N LYS A 14 -28.47 -25.93 10.33
CA LYS A 14 -28.93 -24.77 11.11
C LYS A 14 -28.46 -23.45 10.51
N PHE A 15 -27.23 -23.38 10.00
CA PHE A 15 -26.72 -22.18 9.34
C PHE A 15 -27.47 -21.89 8.04
N VAL A 16 -27.73 -22.91 7.21
CA VAL A 16 -28.45 -22.77 5.93
C VAL A 16 -29.93 -22.41 6.14
N SER A 17 -30.57 -22.92 7.19
CA SER A 17 -31.98 -22.65 7.53
C SER A 17 -32.21 -21.31 8.25
N THR A 18 -31.14 -20.65 8.72
CA THR A 18 -31.26 -19.35 9.39
C THR A 18 -31.54 -18.24 8.36
N ALA A 19 -32.44 -17.30 8.70
CA ALA A 19 -32.71 -16.14 7.87
C ALA A 19 -31.42 -15.36 7.56
N ARG A 20 -31.24 -14.97 6.29
CA ARG A 20 -30.06 -14.20 5.86
C ARG A 20 -30.12 -12.80 6.45
N ILE A 21 -29.34 -12.57 7.50
CA ILE A 21 -29.15 -11.25 8.12
C ILE A 21 -28.34 -10.33 7.21
N PHE A 22 -27.35 -10.86 6.49
CA PHE A 22 -26.46 -10.10 5.63
C PHE A 22 -26.76 -10.35 4.17
N ARG A 23 -26.82 -9.27 3.38
CA ARG A 23 -26.77 -9.32 1.92
C ARG A 23 -25.34 -9.56 1.44
N ASP A 24 -24.37 -8.84 1.99
CA ASP A 24 -22.95 -8.98 1.67
C ASP A 24 -22.06 -8.71 2.89
N ARG A 25 -21.51 -9.78 3.48
CA ARG A 25 -20.64 -9.68 4.65
C ARG A 25 -19.24 -9.17 4.29
N GLU A 26 -18.81 -9.27 3.04
CA GLU A 26 -17.47 -8.87 2.61
C GLU A 26 -17.26 -7.36 2.75
N VAL A 27 -18.31 -6.56 2.57
CA VAL A 27 -18.29 -5.10 2.72
C VAL A 27 -17.85 -4.64 4.12
N LEU A 28 -18.08 -5.46 5.14
CA LEU A 28 -17.72 -5.17 6.53
C LEU A 28 -16.29 -5.59 6.88
N ARG A 29 -15.58 -6.27 5.99
CA ARG A 29 -14.19 -6.66 6.24
C ARG A 29 -13.25 -5.46 6.18
N HIS A 30 -12.10 -5.62 6.83
CA HIS A 30 -11.07 -4.59 6.95
C HIS A 30 -10.28 -4.37 5.63
N ASP A 31 -10.27 -5.37 4.75
CA ASP A 31 -9.62 -5.37 3.44
C ASP A 31 -10.55 -4.94 2.30
N TYR A 32 -11.85 -4.77 2.57
CA TYR A 32 -12.79 -4.20 1.61
C TYR A 32 -12.45 -2.74 1.27
N LEU A 33 -12.26 -2.47 -0.01
CA LEU A 33 -12.04 -1.13 -0.53
C LEU A 33 -13.34 -0.63 -1.21
N PRO A 34 -14.04 0.35 -0.60
CA PRO A 34 -15.28 0.86 -1.17
C PRO A 34 -15.04 1.72 -2.42
N GLU A 35 -16.07 1.85 -3.25
CA GLU A 35 -16.09 2.74 -4.43
C GLU A 35 -15.99 4.23 -4.07
N LYS A 36 -16.34 4.59 -2.84
CA LYS A 36 -16.25 5.96 -2.31
C LYS A 36 -15.62 5.93 -0.93
N LEU A 37 -14.80 6.93 -0.65
CA LEU A 37 -14.16 7.14 0.66
C LEU A 37 -14.60 8.51 1.17
N PRO A 38 -15.78 8.60 1.81
CA PRO A 38 -16.31 9.87 2.29
C PRO A 38 -15.37 10.49 3.31
N HIS A 39 -15.31 11.82 3.34
CA HIS A 39 -14.48 12.62 4.24
C HIS A 39 -12.96 12.49 3.97
N ARG A 40 -12.58 11.98 2.80
CA ARG A 40 -11.18 11.88 2.33
C ARG A 40 -10.98 12.43 0.92
N GLU A 41 -11.92 13.21 0.43
CA GLU A 41 -11.90 13.80 -0.91
C GLU A 41 -10.68 14.70 -1.11
N ALA A 42 -10.32 15.48 -0.08
CA ALA A 42 -9.13 16.33 -0.10
C ALA A 42 -7.85 15.49 -0.24
N GLN A 43 -7.68 14.45 0.59
CA GLN A 43 -6.51 13.57 0.52
C GLN A 43 -6.44 12.78 -0.79
N ILE A 44 -7.59 12.32 -1.32
CA ILE A 44 -7.69 11.67 -2.63
C ILE A 44 -7.22 12.63 -3.72
N LYS A 45 -7.72 13.86 -3.71
CA LYS A 45 -7.37 14.88 -4.70
C LYS A 45 -5.88 15.19 -4.65
N THR A 46 -5.35 15.51 -3.47
CA THR A 46 -3.92 15.81 -3.29
C THR A 46 -3.05 14.65 -3.76
N LEU A 47 -3.29 13.42 -3.27
CA LEU A 47 -2.49 12.27 -3.68
C LEU A 47 -2.61 12.01 -5.19
N GLY A 48 -3.82 12.14 -5.74
CA GLY A 48 -4.09 11.99 -7.17
C GLY A 48 -3.32 13.00 -8.03
N GLU A 49 -3.33 14.28 -7.64
CA GLU A 49 -2.57 15.35 -8.29
C GLU A 49 -1.07 15.10 -8.22
N THR A 50 -0.57 14.64 -7.07
CA THR A 50 0.86 14.33 -6.91
C THR A 50 1.29 13.18 -7.81
N VAL A 51 0.52 12.10 -7.93
CA VAL A 51 0.91 10.93 -8.74
C VAL A 51 0.59 11.08 -10.23
N ALA A 52 -0.29 12.00 -10.62
CA ALA A 52 -0.72 12.20 -12.02
C ALA A 52 0.41 12.38 -13.06
N PRO A 53 1.57 13.00 -12.78
CA PRO A 53 2.66 13.17 -13.75
C PRO A 53 3.12 11.86 -14.43
N VAL A 54 2.98 10.72 -13.75
CA VAL A 54 3.34 9.41 -14.31
C VAL A 54 2.52 9.03 -15.54
N LEU A 55 1.31 9.56 -15.68
CA LEU A 55 0.46 9.38 -16.86
C LEU A 55 1.07 10.01 -18.11
N LYS A 56 1.94 11.03 -17.94
CA LYS A 56 2.68 11.68 -19.03
C LYS A 56 4.10 11.16 -19.17
N GLY A 57 4.45 10.04 -18.52
CA GLY A 57 5.80 9.48 -18.56
C GLY A 57 6.82 10.25 -17.71
N ALA A 58 6.38 11.14 -16.81
CA ALA A 58 7.25 11.87 -15.90
C ALA A 58 7.24 11.23 -14.49
N ARG A 59 8.38 11.29 -13.79
CA ARG A 59 8.46 10.90 -12.38
C ARG A 59 7.58 11.84 -11.54
N CYS A 60 6.79 11.29 -10.62
CA CYS A 60 6.07 12.08 -9.62
C CYS A 60 6.90 12.28 -8.34
N SER A 61 6.51 13.27 -7.53
CA SER A 61 7.14 13.52 -6.24
C SER A 61 6.98 12.32 -5.29
N ASN A 62 7.94 12.13 -4.40
CA ASN A 62 7.80 11.20 -3.27
C ASN A 62 6.78 11.75 -2.28
N VAL A 63 5.92 10.88 -1.76
CA VAL A 63 4.83 11.25 -0.84
C VAL A 63 5.03 10.56 0.49
N PHE A 64 4.95 11.34 1.56
CA PHE A 64 4.94 10.82 2.91
C PHE A 64 3.59 11.06 3.59
N ILE A 65 2.91 9.96 3.93
CA ILE A 65 1.56 9.95 4.48
C ILE A 65 1.61 9.51 5.94
N TYR A 66 1.03 10.32 6.84
CA TYR A 66 1.00 9.98 8.26
C TYR A 66 -0.33 10.31 8.94
N GLY A 67 -0.63 9.58 10.01
CA GLY A 67 -1.86 9.69 10.78
C GLY A 67 -2.11 8.43 11.60
N LYS A 68 -3.00 8.46 12.60
CA LYS A 68 -3.28 7.28 13.45
C LYS A 68 -3.84 6.10 12.64
N THR A 69 -3.83 4.90 13.21
CA THR A 69 -4.46 3.72 12.60
C THR A 69 -5.97 3.97 12.37
N GLY A 70 -6.52 3.42 11.29
CA GLY A 70 -7.95 3.55 10.98
C GLY A 70 -8.37 4.89 10.37
N THR A 71 -7.44 5.80 10.07
CA THR A 71 -7.78 7.11 9.46
C THR A 71 -7.98 7.08 7.95
N GLY A 72 -7.78 5.93 7.29
CA GLY A 72 -8.02 5.77 5.84
C GLY A 72 -6.80 5.87 4.93
N LYS A 73 -5.57 5.98 5.47
CA LYS A 73 -4.33 6.11 4.67
C LYS A 73 -4.17 5.02 3.60
N THR A 74 -4.21 3.74 4.01
CA THR A 74 -4.09 2.59 3.11
C THR A 74 -5.23 2.54 2.11
N ALA A 75 -6.46 2.82 2.55
CA ALA A 75 -7.64 2.81 1.67
C ALA A 75 -7.54 3.87 0.57
N VAL A 76 -7.25 5.13 0.93
CA VAL A 76 -7.05 6.21 -0.04
C VAL A 76 -5.92 5.92 -1.00
N THR A 77 -4.78 5.41 -0.50
CA THR A 77 -3.64 5.09 -1.35
C THR A 77 -4.00 4.01 -2.37
N LYS A 78 -4.61 2.90 -1.94
CA LYS A 78 -5.06 1.84 -2.85
C LYS A 78 -6.10 2.35 -3.84
N TYR A 79 -7.07 3.15 -3.38
CA TYR A 79 -8.10 3.74 -4.22
C TYR A 79 -7.50 4.59 -5.34
N VAL A 80 -6.60 5.53 -5.01
CA VAL A 80 -5.96 6.40 -6.00
C VAL A 80 -5.11 5.60 -6.98
N LEU A 81 -4.31 4.64 -6.50
CA LEU A 81 -3.45 3.85 -7.38
C LEU A 81 -4.24 2.92 -8.31
N GLN A 82 -5.36 2.36 -7.86
CA GLN A 82 -6.25 1.58 -8.72
C GLN A 82 -6.82 2.45 -9.86
N HIS A 83 -7.31 3.64 -9.56
CA HIS A 83 -7.81 4.56 -10.58
C HIS A 83 -6.69 5.03 -11.53
N LEU A 84 -5.51 5.30 -10.97
CA LEU A 84 -4.32 5.67 -11.76
C LEU A 84 -3.89 4.52 -12.68
N GLU A 85 -3.96 3.27 -12.23
CA GLU A 85 -3.62 2.11 -13.05
C GLU A 85 -4.58 1.94 -14.23
N VAL A 86 -5.89 2.11 -14.02
CA VAL A 86 -6.87 2.10 -15.11
C VAL A 86 -6.56 3.20 -16.12
N LYS A 87 -6.33 4.44 -15.67
CA LYS A 87 -5.97 5.56 -16.53
C LYS A 87 -4.63 5.39 -17.25
N ALA A 88 -3.64 4.81 -16.59
CA ALA A 88 -2.34 4.52 -17.19
C ALA A 88 -2.47 3.51 -18.33
N LYS A 89 -3.33 2.48 -18.18
CA LYS A 89 -3.62 1.50 -19.25
C LYS A 89 -4.34 2.16 -20.42
N GLU A 90 -5.35 2.99 -20.17
CA GLU A 90 -6.07 3.74 -21.21
C GLU A 90 -5.12 4.62 -22.04
N LEU A 91 -4.14 5.25 -21.40
CA LEU A 91 -3.18 6.16 -22.04
C LEU A 91 -1.91 5.48 -22.55
N GLY A 92 -1.75 4.17 -22.34
CA GLY A 92 -0.51 3.44 -22.67
C GLY A 92 0.73 3.90 -21.89
N ALA A 93 0.55 4.51 -20.72
CA ALA A 93 1.65 5.02 -19.91
C ALA A 93 2.47 3.86 -19.30
N PRO A 94 3.83 3.91 -19.33
CA PRO A 94 4.69 2.83 -18.89
C PRO A 94 4.85 2.79 -17.36
N VAL A 95 3.74 2.73 -16.62
CA VAL A 95 3.71 2.80 -15.16
C VAL A 95 3.48 1.42 -14.54
N LYS A 96 4.13 1.16 -13.41
CA LYS A 96 3.96 -0.04 -12.61
C LYS A 96 3.82 0.35 -11.14
N PHE A 97 3.06 -0.45 -10.40
CA PHE A 97 2.81 -0.23 -8.97
C PHE A 97 3.28 -1.45 -8.18
N CYS A 98 3.92 -1.20 -7.05
CA CYS A 98 4.24 -2.24 -6.07
C CYS A 98 3.83 -1.78 -4.68
N TYR A 99 2.91 -2.52 -4.06
CA TYR A 99 2.48 -2.28 -2.69
C TYR A 99 3.13 -3.30 -1.75
N VAL A 100 3.78 -2.82 -0.69
CA VAL A 100 4.44 -3.64 0.32
C VAL A 100 4.00 -3.19 1.70
N ASN A 101 3.37 -4.07 2.47
CA ASN A 101 3.18 -3.83 3.90
C ASN A 101 4.49 -4.20 4.63
N CYS A 102 5.20 -3.20 5.14
CA CYS A 102 6.50 -3.34 5.80
C CYS A 102 6.41 -4.07 7.14
N ARG A 103 5.27 -3.97 7.84
CA ARG A 103 5.01 -4.74 9.07
C ARG A 103 4.94 -6.26 8.80
N LEU A 104 4.30 -6.66 7.70
CA LEU A 104 4.22 -8.07 7.28
C LEU A 104 5.53 -8.59 6.68
N ALA A 105 6.23 -7.74 5.93
CA ALA A 105 7.55 -8.06 5.39
C ALA A 105 8.57 -8.26 6.52
N GLY A 106 8.63 -7.37 7.49
CA GLY A 106 9.44 -7.48 8.71
C GLY A 106 10.97 -7.32 8.52
N THR A 107 11.47 -7.39 7.28
CA THR A 107 12.88 -7.18 6.94
C THR A 107 13.03 -6.51 5.58
N GLU A 108 14.13 -5.77 5.40
CA GLU A 108 14.51 -5.12 4.14
C GLU A 108 14.65 -6.14 3.01
N TYR A 109 15.25 -7.29 3.31
CA TYR A 109 15.37 -8.41 2.38
C TYR A 109 14.02 -8.84 1.81
N ARG A 110 12.99 -8.97 2.67
CA ARG A 110 11.64 -9.38 2.24
C ARG A 110 10.96 -8.27 1.45
N VAL A 111 11.18 -6.99 1.79
CA VAL A 111 10.72 -5.86 0.98
C VAL A 111 11.33 -5.93 -0.42
N PHE A 112 12.66 -5.98 -0.55
CA PHE A 112 13.31 -6.07 -1.86
C PHE A 112 12.94 -7.34 -2.63
N SER A 113 12.72 -8.46 -1.95
CA SER A 113 12.23 -9.69 -2.58
C SER A 113 10.84 -9.52 -3.20
N VAL A 114 9.94 -8.78 -2.54
CA VAL A 114 8.63 -8.44 -3.09
C VAL A 114 8.77 -7.49 -4.28
N LEU A 115 9.65 -6.49 -4.19
CA LEU A 115 9.94 -5.56 -5.29
C LEU A 115 10.49 -6.29 -6.52
N CYS A 116 11.49 -7.16 -6.34
CA CYS A 116 12.03 -8.03 -7.39
C CYS A 116 10.94 -8.87 -8.05
N ARG A 117 10.11 -9.55 -7.25
CA ARG A 117 9.01 -10.37 -7.78
C ARG A 117 8.01 -9.54 -8.58
N ASN A 118 7.70 -8.33 -8.13
CA ASN A 118 6.80 -7.43 -8.85
C ASN A 118 7.32 -7.13 -10.26
N ILE A 119 8.63 -6.94 -10.43
CA ILE A 119 9.26 -6.70 -11.74
C ILE A 119 9.67 -7.98 -12.50
N GLY A 120 9.33 -9.17 -12.00
CA GLY A 120 9.62 -10.45 -12.66
C GLY A 120 11.03 -11.01 -12.40
N ILE A 121 11.74 -10.47 -11.41
CA ILE A 121 13.06 -10.96 -10.98
C ILE A 121 12.88 -11.99 -9.85
N SER A 122 13.43 -13.19 -10.05
CA SER A 122 13.44 -14.24 -9.04
C SER A 122 14.60 -14.04 -8.05
N VAL A 123 14.29 -14.13 -6.77
CA VAL A 123 15.24 -14.02 -5.66
C VAL A 123 15.00 -15.23 -4.75
N PRO A 124 16.06 -15.96 -4.34
CA PRO A 124 15.92 -17.06 -3.39
C PRO A 124 15.39 -16.55 -2.04
N PHE A 125 14.92 -17.47 -1.19
CA PHE A 125 14.42 -17.10 0.13
C PHE A 125 15.55 -16.62 1.08
N THR A 126 16.76 -17.17 0.91
CA THR A 126 17.98 -16.82 1.66
C THR A 126 19.22 -17.01 0.78
N GLY A 127 20.40 -16.67 1.30
CA GLY A 127 21.70 -16.93 0.66
C GLY A 127 22.27 -15.78 -0.16
N LEU A 128 21.50 -14.68 -0.32
CA LEU A 128 22.00 -13.43 -0.88
C LEU A 128 22.08 -12.35 0.20
N SER A 129 23.03 -11.44 0.07
CA SER A 129 23.05 -10.21 0.86
C SER A 129 21.92 -9.27 0.43
N VAL A 130 21.48 -8.39 1.33
CA VAL A 130 20.47 -7.37 1.03
C VAL A 130 20.89 -6.51 -0.17
N GLY A 131 22.16 -6.07 -0.19
CA GLY A 131 22.72 -5.28 -1.29
C GLY A 131 22.71 -6.01 -2.64
N GLU A 132 22.94 -7.33 -2.67
CA GLU A 132 22.83 -8.10 -3.91
C GLU A 132 21.38 -8.19 -4.40
N VAL A 133 20.41 -8.38 -3.49
CA VAL A 133 18.99 -8.34 -3.86
C VAL A 133 18.59 -6.96 -4.37
N PHE A 134 19.06 -5.89 -3.72
CA PHE A 134 18.84 -4.51 -4.17
C PHE A 134 19.43 -4.26 -5.57
N ASN A 135 20.65 -4.73 -5.83
CA ASN A 135 21.28 -4.62 -7.14
C ASN A 135 20.48 -5.35 -8.22
N ARG A 136 19.99 -6.56 -7.94
CA ARG A 136 19.11 -7.29 -8.86
C ARG A 136 17.81 -6.56 -9.12
N PHE A 137 17.19 -6.01 -8.08
CA PHE A 137 15.99 -5.18 -8.21
C PHE A 137 16.26 -3.99 -9.13
N LYS A 138 17.30 -3.20 -8.84
CA LYS A 138 17.68 -2.02 -9.61
C LYS A 138 17.95 -2.35 -11.07
N ASN A 139 18.76 -3.37 -11.34
CA ASN A 139 19.12 -3.77 -12.70
C ASN A 139 17.90 -4.27 -13.48
N GLY A 140 17.08 -5.11 -12.87
CA GLY A 140 15.84 -5.60 -13.49
C GLY A 140 14.85 -4.48 -13.76
N LEU A 141 14.74 -3.51 -12.84
CA LEU A 141 13.88 -2.35 -13.02
C LEU A 141 14.38 -1.52 -14.20
N ASP A 142 15.67 -1.18 -14.27
CA ASP A 142 16.20 -0.31 -15.32
C ASP A 142 16.01 -0.92 -16.72
N VAL A 143 16.14 -2.25 -16.86
CA VAL A 143 15.85 -2.98 -18.10
C VAL A 143 14.37 -2.85 -18.52
N SER A 144 13.45 -2.75 -17.57
CA SER A 144 12.00 -2.68 -17.85
C SER A 144 11.56 -1.34 -18.47
N LYS A 145 12.36 -0.28 -18.35
CA LYS A 145 12.06 1.09 -18.83
C LYS A 145 10.69 1.61 -18.35
N LYS A 146 10.36 1.34 -17.08
CA LYS A 146 9.07 1.69 -16.47
C LYS A 146 9.25 2.77 -15.40
N LEU A 147 8.19 3.53 -15.17
CA LEU A 147 8.00 4.30 -13.96
C LEU A 147 7.42 3.38 -12.89
N LEU A 148 8.10 3.22 -11.75
CA LEU A 148 7.63 2.38 -10.65
C LEU A 148 7.23 3.26 -9.46
N ILE A 149 5.96 3.17 -9.07
CA ILE A 149 5.50 3.71 -7.78
C ILE A 149 5.56 2.58 -6.75
N ILE A 150 6.35 2.80 -5.70
CA ILE A 150 6.47 1.86 -4.57
C ILE A 150 5.71 2.43 -3.38
N VAL A 151 4.70 1.69 -2.92
CA VAL A 151 4.03 1.97 -1.65
C VAL A 151 4.66 1.12 -0.57
N LEU A 152 5.22 1.79 0.43
CA LEU A 152 5.71 1.18 1.65
C LEU A 152 4.66 1.52 2.73
N ASP A 153 3.87 0.54 3.14
CA ASP A 153 2.83 0.71 4.15
C ASP A 153 3.30 0.26 5.55
N GLU A 154 2.87 0.97 6.59
CA GLU A 154 3.31 0.78 7.97
C GLU A 154 4.84 0.75 8.13
N ILE A 155 5.53 1.69 7.48
CA ILE A 155 7.01 1.71 7.44
C ILE A 155 7.63 1.95 8.81
N ASP A 156 6.88 2.56 9.73
CA ASP A 156 7.32 2.81 11.09
C ASP A 156 7.69 1.52 11.83
N ALA A 157 7.05 0.39 11.50
CA ALA A 157 7.38 -0.91 12.06
C ALA A 157 8.80 -1.36 11.68
N LEU A 158 9.21 -1.12 10.44
CA LEU A 158 10.52 -1.51 9.95
C LEU A 158 11.60 -0.55 10.44
N ILE A 159 11.36 0.76 10.35
CA ILE A 159 12.33 1.80 10.74
C ILE A 159 12.71 1.68 12.21
N LYS A 160 11.73 1.53 13.10
CA LYS A 160 12.00 1.40 14.54
C LYS A 160 12.76 0.12 14.90
N ALA A 161 12.60 -0.94 14.10
CA ALA A 161 13.21 -2.24 14.38
C ALA A 161 14.59 -2.41 13.72
N ARG A 162 14.85 -1.74 12.59
CA ARG A 162 16.00 -2.00 11.71
C ARG A 162 16.76 -0.75 11.24
N GLY A 163 16.22 0.44 11.46
CA GLY A 163 16.74 1.69 10.90
C GLY A 163 16.15 2.02 9.53
N ASP A 164 16.67 3.07 8.89
CA ASP A 164 16.14 3.68 7.68
C ASP A 164 16.94 3.33 6.39
N THR A 165 17.83 2.33 6.45
CA THR A 165 18.67 1.91 5.32
C THR A 165 17.86 1.59 4.07
N LEU A 166 16.75 0.86 4.19
CA LEU A 166 15.81 0.63 3.08
C LEU A 166 15.37 1.94 2.39
N LEU A 167 14.99 2.95 3.16
CA LEU A 167 14.53 4.23 2.61
C LEU A 167 15.70 5.01 2.01
N TYR A 168 16.88 4.95 2.60
CA TYR A 168 18.09 5.55 2.03
C TYR A 168 18.42 4.98 0.65
N GLU A 169 18.40 3.66 0.49
CA GLU A 169 18.65 3.01 -0.80
C GLU A 169 17.57 3.34 -1.84
N LEU A 170 16.30 3.31 -1.45
CA LEU A 170 15.18 3.57 -2.34
C LEU A 170 15.06 5.05 -2.75
N THR A 171 15.31 6.00 -1.85
CA THR A 171 15.24 7.44 -2.17
C THR A 171 16.33 7.84 -3.16
N ARG A 172 17.51 7.22 -3.09
CA ARG A 172 18.66 7.50 -3.96
C ARG A 172 18.72 6.67 -5.24
N ILE A 173 17.86 5.66 -5.40
CA ILE A 173 17.92 4.75 -6.54
C ILE A 173 17.91 5.48 -7.90
N ASN A 174 17.19 6.60 -7.98
CA ASN A 174 17.05 7.43 -9.18
C ASN A 174 18.36 8.09 -9.65
N GLU A 175 19.37 8.24 -8.78
CA GLU A 175 20.71 8.72 -9.14
C GLU A 175 21.43 7.75 -10.08
N THR A 176 21.04 6.48 -10.03
CA THR A 176 21.72 5.40 -10.76
C THR A 176 20.88 4.74 -11.84
N LEU A 177 19.55 4.97 -11.84
CA LEU A 177 18.66 4.51 -12.90
C LEU A 177 18.74 5.42 -14.13
N ARG A 178 18.90 4.81 -15.30
CA ARG A 178 19.04 5.52 -16.59
C ARG A 178 17.74 5.55 -17.37
N ASN A 179 17.05 4.42 -17.42
CA ASN A 179 15.89 4.21 -18.27
C ASN A 179 14.57 4.10 -17.50
N SER A 180 14.65 3.85 -16.19
CA SER A 180 13.49 3.78 -15.30
C SER A 180 13.54 4.87 -14.23
N LYS A 181 12.41 5.11 -13.57
CA LYS A 181 12.33 6.03 -12.42
C LYS A 181 11.46 5.42 -11.33
N VAL A 182 11.78 5.74 -10.09
CA VAL A 182 11.05 5.30 -8.89
C VAL A 182 10.46 6.52 -8.18
N SER A 183 9.21 6.38 -7.74
CA SER A 183 8.58 7.30 -6.79
C SER A 183 8.08 6.51 -5.59
N LEU A 184 8.21 7.10 -4.41
CA LEU A 184 7.88 6.45 -3.14
C LEU A 184 6.60 7.02 -2.56
N ILE A 185 5.76 6.16 -2.00
CA ILE A 185 4.66 6.53 -1.12
C ILE A 185 4.91 5.82 0.22
N GLY A 186 5.41 6.55 1.21
CA GLY A 186 5.62 6.04 2.56
C GLY A 186 4.40 6.29 3.43
N ILE A 187 3.85 5.25 4.07
CA ILE A 187 2.72 5.38 5.00
C ILE A 187 3.18 5.00 6.41
N SER A 188 2.92 5.89 7.37
CA SER A 188 3.25 5.69 8.78
C SER A 188 2.03 5.88 9.68
N ASN A 189 1.91 5.01 10.69
CA ASN A 189 0.95 5.21 11.77
C ASN A 189 1.49 6.08 12.92
N ASP A 190 2.80 6.36 12.93
CA ASP A 190 3.47 7.19 13.92
C ASP A 190 3.77 8.60 13.38
N LEU A 191 3.23 9.62 14.07
CA LEU A 191 3.46 11.03 13.77
C LEU A 191 4.90 11.47 14.06
N ARG A 192 5.61 10.76 14.95
CA ARG A 192 6.99 11.04 15.34
C ARG A 192 8.01 10.29 14.49
N LEU A 193 7.56 9.54 13.48
CA LEU A 193 8.49 8.74 12.67
C LEU A 193 9.63 9.58 12.06
N LYS A 194 9.37 10.86 11.76
CA LYS A 194 10.37 11.80 11.24
C LYS A 194 11.59 11.96 12.15
N GLU A 195 11.43 11.80 13.47
CA GLU A 195 12.52 11.88 14.45
C GLU A 195 13.49 10.68 14.36
N PHE A 196 13.07 9.58 13.72
CA PHE A 196 13.86 8.37 13.54
C PHE A 196 14.55 8.29 12.17
N LEU A 197 14.30 9.26 11.29
CA LEU A 197 14.85 9.29 9.94
C LEU A 197 16.09 10.19 9.89
N ASP A 198 17.12 9.75 9.18
CA ASP A 198 18.22 10.63 8.82
C ASP A 198 17.67 11.84 8.02
N PRO A 199 18.15 13.08 8.27
CA PRO A 199 17.66 14.27 7.59
C PRO A 199 17.70 14.19 6.06
N ARG A 200 18.66 13.45 5.48
CA ARG A 200 18.78 13.27 4.02
C ARG A 200 17.67 12.36 3.49
N VAL A 201 17.32 11.32 4.23
CA VAL A 201 16.21 10.41 3.91
C VAL A 201 14.89 11.17 4.03
N LEU A 202 14.69 11.90 5.12
CA LEU A 202 13.48 12.68 5.35
C LEU A 202 13.26 13.72 4.24
N SER A 203 14.31 14.47 3.88
CA SER A 203 14.25 15.48 2.82
C SER A 203 13.96 14.89 1.45
N SER A 204 14.41 13.67 1.16
CA SER A 204 14.15 13.02 -0.13
C SER A 204 12.80 12.32 -0.17
N LEU A 205 12.31 11.80 0.96
CA LEU A 205 11.04 11.08 1.06
C LEU A 205 9.83 12.04 1.15
N SER A 206 10.00 13.17 1.84
CA SER A 206 8.91 14.10 2.15
C SER A 206 8.89 15.30 1.19
N GLU A 207 8.98 15.02 -0.11
CA GLU A 207 8.78 16.07 -1.14
C GLU A 207 7.35 16.60 -1.07
N GLU A 208 6.38 15.70 -0.82
CA GLU A 208 4.99 16.01 -0.54
C GLU A 208 4.53 15.31 0.75
N GLU A 209 3.76 16.01 1.59
CA GLU A 209 3.26 15.47 2.86
C GLU A 209 1.73 15.48 2.93
N ILE A 210 1.14 14.36 3.32
CA ILE A 210 -0.32 14.24 3.47
C ILE A 210 -0.67 13.74 4.88
N VAL A 211 -1.40 14.59 5.61
CA VAL A 211 -1.84 14.29 6.98
C VAL A 211 -3.25 13.75 6.99
N PHE A 212 -3.42 12.61 7.66
CA PHE A 212 -4.71 11.99 7.89
C PHE A 212 -5.15 12.18 9.35
N ARG A 213 -6.02 13.16 9.58
CA ARG A 213 -6.64 13.39 10.89
C ARG A 213 -7.56 12.23 11.30
N PRO A 214 -7.72 11.94 12.59
CA PRO A 214 -8.78 11.05 13.08
C PRO A 214 -10.15 11.47 12.55
N TYR A 215 -11.02 10.49 12.29
CA TYR A 215 -12.41 10.79 11.98
C TYR A 215 -13.13 11.31 13.22
N ASP A 216 -14.01 12.28 13.05
CA ASP A 216 -14.94 12.65 14.11
C ASP A 216 -16.14 11.68 14.20
N ALA A 217 -16.94 11.81 15.26
CA ALA A 217 -18.06 10.91 15.51
C ALA A 217 -19.13 10.95 14.40
N SER A 218 -19.31 12.12 13.76
CA SER A 218 -20.27 12.29 12.67
C SER A 218 -19.77 11.65 11.37
N GLU A 219 -18.48 11.81 11.07
CA GLU A 219 -17.79 11.18 9.94
C GLU A 219 -17.83 9.64 10.09
N LEU A 220 -17.51 9.11 11.27
CA LEU A 220 -17.59 7.67 11.55
C LEU A 220 -19.00 7.13 11.40
N LYS A 221 -20.01 7.84 11.92
CA LYS A 221 -21.42 7.46 11.78
C LYS A 221 -21.81 7.39 10.30
N ASN A 222 -21.39 8.37 9.50
CA ASN A 222 -21.67 8.39 8.07
C ASN A 222 -21.05 7.18 7.36
N ILE A 223 -19.74 6.94 7.56
CA ILE A 223 -19.01 5.81 6.98
C ILE A 223 -19.68 4.47 7.32
N LEU A 224 -20.02 4.26 8.59
CA LEU A 224 -20.68 3.04 9.03
C LEU A 224 -22.09 2.88 8.43
N SER A 225 -22.82 3.99 8.31
CA SER A 225 -24.16 3.99 7.71
C SER A 225 -24.12 3.62 6.22
N GLU A 226 -23.11 4.09 5.47
CA GLU A 226 -22.92 3.71 4.07
C GLU A 226 -22.57 2.22 3.93
N ARG A 227 -21.65 1.71 4.75
CA ARG A 227 -21.31 0.29 4.75
C ARG A 227 -22.50 -0.60 5.14
N ALA A 228 -23.29 -0.17 6.11
CA ALA A 228 -24.48 -0.91 6.54
C ALA A 228 -25.51 -1.08 5.41
N LYS A 229 -25.74 -0.03 4.60
CA LYS A 229 -26.67 -0.10 3.45
C LYS A 229 -26.27 -1.11 2.37
N LEU A 230 -24.98 -1.40 2.27
CA LEU A 230 -24.45 -2.38 1.32
C LEU A 230 -24.45 -3.80 1.92
N ALA A 231 -24.21 -3.90 3.23
CA ALA A 231 -24.02 -5.18 3.92
C ALA A 231 -25.34 -5.88 4.32
N PHE A 232 -26.38 -5.11 4.63
CA PHE A 232 -27.70 -5.58 5.07
C PHE A 232 -28.74 -5.23 4.02
#